data_AF-A0A6H5HG33-F1
#
_entry.id   AF-A0A6H5HG33-F1
#
_cell.length_a   1.000
_cell.length_b   1.000
_cell.length_c   1.000
_cell.angle_alpha   90.00
_cell.angle_beta   90.00
_cell.angle_gamma   90.00
#
_symmetry.space_group_name_H-M   'P 1'
#
loop_
_entity.id
_entity.type
_entity.pdbx_description
1 polymer ?
#
loop_
_entity_poly.entity_id
_entity_poly.type
_entity_poly.pdbx_seq_one_letter_code
_entity_poly.pdbx_strand_id
1 'polypeptide(L)'
;MSATAERCTTELRRDKVDTRHLNVIQTLPRIAAVAPHILTNLYHTRNAKTIFELSRLRPNPKPVLGTTFLASCFAHAAINLNRRVHSVLLSVHVLSDRIIHRKTAKYTEFNDMVNYYLAAVRSNALREDKSLEWCSKWGLIELPGGELPRVKATSAQKVNIGMADFEL
;
A
#
# COMPACT_ATOMS: atom_id res chain seq x y z
N MET A 1 51.80 -25.52 18.28
CA MET A 1 51.05 -25.31 19.55
C MET A 1 51.35 -23.90 20.02
N SER A 2 50.45 -23.00 20.41
CA SER A 2 49.00 -22.82 20.28
C SER A 2 48.80 -21.37 20.77
N ALA A 3 48.56 -20.40 19.88
CA ALA A 3 48.27 -19.02 20.29
C ALA A 3 47.37 -18.27 19.28
N THR A 4 46.62 -19.00 18.45
CA THR A 4 45.80 -18.40 17.37
C THR A 4 44.30 -18.63 17.52
N ALA A 5 43.86 -19.25 18.61
CA ALA A 5 42.45 -19.59 18.84
C ALA A 5 41.72 -18.62 19.81
N GLU A 6 42.44 -17.73 20.50
CA GLU A 6 41.85 -16.85 21.53
C GLU A 6 41.40 -15.47 21.04
N ARG A 7 41.65 -15.12 19.78
CA ARG A 7 41.18 -13.83 19.20
C ARG A 7 39.91 -13.95 18.36
N CYS A 8 39.33 -15.14 18.22
CA CYS A 8 38.13 -15.37 17.41
C CYS A 8 36.83 -15.52 18.23
N THR A 9 36.86 -15.21 19.53
CA THR A 9 35.69 -15.37 20.43
C THR A 9 35.31 -14.10 21.18
N THR A 10 36.03 -12.99 20.97
CA THR A 10 35.78 -11.71 21.66
C THR A 10 34.95 -10.72 20.84
N GLU A 11 34.77 -10.90 19.54
CA GLU A 11 33.87 -10.07 18.71
C GLU A 11 32.43 -10.61 18.64
N LEU A 12 32.16 -11.80 19.17
CA LEU A 12 30.81 -12.37 19.30
C LEU A 12 30.16 -12.02 20.65
N ARG A 13 30.61 -10.94 21.30
CA ARG A 13 29.93 -10.34 22.44
C ARG A 13 29.03 -9.19 21.97
N ARG A 14 27.79 -9.57 21.68
CA ARG A 14 26.60 -8.81 22.04
C ARG A 14 26.52 -7.40 21.43
N ASP A 15 26.32 -7.36 20.12
CA ASP A 15 25.18 -6.59 19.62
C ASP A 15 23.90 -7.36 19.97
N LYS A 16 23.61 -7.44 21.28
CA LYS A 16 22.23 -7.49 21.72
C LYS A 16 21.69 -6.14 21.33
N VAL A 17 21.24 -6.01 20.09
CA VAL A 17 20.36 -4.92 19.67
C VAL A 17 19.28 -4.88 20.72
N ASP A 18 19.36 -3.84 21.55
CA ASP A 18 18.53 -3.65 22.72
C ASP A 18 17.11 -3.40 22.20
N THR A 19 16.41 -4.51 21.94
CA THR A 19 15.07 -4.55 21.37
C THR A 19 14.04 -4.04 22.38
N ARG A 20 14.49 -3.59 23.55
CA ARG A 20 13.64 -3.29 24.70
C ARG A 20 12.94 -1.94 24.59
N HIS A 21 13.45 -0.97 23.84
CA HIS A 21 12.76 0.31 23.63
C HIS A 21 12.86 0.81 22.19
N LEU A 22 12.52 -0.04 21.21
CA LEU A 22 11.91 0.50 19.99
C LEU A 22 10.58 1.11 20.43
N ASN A 23 10.62 2.36 20.88
CA ASN A 23 9.43 3.19 21.02
C ASN A 23 8.72 3.11 19.68
N VAL A 24 7.70 2.27 19.61
CA VAL A 24 6.84 2.19 18.44
C VAL A 24 6.22 3.56 18.35
N ILE A 25 6.80 4.44 17.53
CA ILE A 25 6.24 5.77 17.30
C ILE A 25 4.89 5.49 16.63
N GLN A 26 3.83 5.53 17.43
CA GLN A 26 2.47 5.39 16.99
C GLN A 26 2.07 6.72 16.37
N THR A 27 2.07 6.75 15.04
CA THR A 27 1.56 7.88 14.29
C THR A 27 0.15 7.56 13.81
N LEU A 28 -0.71 8.58 13.68
CA LEU A 28 -2.06 8.39 13.14
C LEU A 28 -2.05 7.64 11.79
N PRO A 29 -1.15 7.92 10.82
CA PRO A 29 -1.04 7.13 9.59
C PRO A 29 -0.68 5.66 9.81
N ARG A 30 0.15 5.33 10.82
CA ARG A 30 0.49 3.93 11.13
C ARG A 30 -0.68 3.19 11.75
N ILE A 31 -1.44 3.83 12.65
CA ILE A 31 -2.67 3.25 13.21
C ILE A 31 -3.70 3.00 12.10
N ALA A 32 -3.87 3.99 11.22
CA ALA A 32 -4.71 3.90 10.03
C ALA A 32 -4.33 2.73 9.10
N ALA A 33 -3.03 2.48 8.93
CA ALA A 33 -2.52 1.41 8.06
C ALA A 33 -2.77 -0.01 8.59
N VAL A 34 -3.16 -0.18 9.86
CA VAL A 34 -3.52 -1.51 10.43
C VAL A 34 -4.85 -2.02 9.87
N ALA A 35 -5.80 -1.12 9.62
CA ALA A 35 -7.13 -1.46 9.13
C ALA A 35 -7.51 -0.61 7.91
N PRO A 36 -6.77 -0.71 6.79
CA PRO A 36 -6.93 0.21 5.66
C PRO A 36 -8.32 0.09 4.99
N HIS A 37 -8.99 -1.05 5.13
CA HIS A 37 -10.33 -1.29 4.61
C HIS A 37 -11.40 -0.46 5.31
N ILE A 38 -11.26 -0.20 6.61
CA ILE A 38 -12.20 0.66 7.36
C ILE A 38 -12.13 2.08 6.81
N LEU A 39 -10.93 2.63 6.67
CA LEU A 39 -10.72 3.97 6.12
C LEU A 39 -11.19 4.08 4.68
N THR A 40 -10.82 3.11 3.84
CA THR A 40 -11.26 3.07 2.45
C THR A 40 -12.78 2.99 2.35
N ASN A 41 -13.43 2.24 3.24
CA ASN A 41 -14.88 2.19 3.33
C ASN A 41 -15.52 3.53 3.72
N LEU A 42 -14.89 4.34 4.59
CA LEU A 42 -15.40 5.68 4.90
C LEU A 42 -15.43 6.59 3.67
N TYR A 43 -14.45 6.49 2.77
CA TYR A 43 -14.48 7.20 1.50
C TYR A 43 -15.58 6.66 0.58
N HIS A 44 -15.69 5.33 0.47
CA HIS A 44 -16.75 4.69 -0.31
C HIS A 44 -18.16 5.12 0.12
N THR A 45 -18.43 5.15 1.43
CA THR A 45 -19.72 5.58 2.00
C THR A 45 -19.87 7.10 2.09
N ARG A 46 -18.91 7.88 1.57
CA ARG A 46 -18.90 9.36 1.60
C ARG A 46 -18.90 9.98 3.00
N ASN A 47 -18.45 9.22 3.99
CA ASN A 47 -18.25 9.70 5.37
C ASN A 47 -16.87 10.36 5.56
N ALA A 48 -15.96 10.22 4.59
CA ALA A 48 -14.69 10.91 4.54
C ALA A 48 -14.60 11.82 3.31
N LYS A 49 -13.83 12.90 3.42
CA LYS A 49 -13.54 13.85 2.33
C LYS A 49 -12.08 13.75 1.92
N THR A 50 -11.81 13.85 0.63
CA THR A 50 -10.46 13.93 0.08
C THR A 50 -9.86 15.31 0.32
N ILE A 51 -8.54 15.38 0.46
CA ILE A 51 -7.81 16.65 0.58
C ILE A 51 -7.65 17.39 -0.75
N PHE A 52 -8.07 16.75 -1.86
CA PHE A 52 -8.08 17.30 -3.21
C PHE A 52 -9.43 17.07 -3.88
N GLU A 53 -9.71 17.82 -4.94
CA GLU A 53 -10.91 17.62 -5.76
C GLU A 53 -10.79 16.33 -6.57
N LEU A 54 -11.69 15.39 -6.31
CA LEU A 54 -11.70 14.09 -6.97
C LEU A 54 -11.79 14.20 -8.50
N SER A 55 -12.50 15.21 -9.03
CA SER A 55 -12.67 15.48 -10.47
C SER A 55 -11.33 15.59 -11.22
N ARG A 56 -10.22 15.87 -10.53
CA ARG A 56 -8.87 15.90 -11.09
C ARG A 56 -8.36 14.53 -11.52
N LEU A 57 -8.94 13.44 -11.00
CA LEU A 57 -8.54 12.08 -11.34
C LEU A 57 -9.15 11.65 -12.67
N ARG A 58 -10.48 11.78 -12.80
CA ARG A 58 -11.30 11.40 -13.97
C ARG A 58 -12.67 12.12 -13.87
N PRO A 59 -13.45 12.23 -14.96
CA PRO A 59 -14.87 12.58 -14.84
C PRO A 59 -15.61 11.52 -13.99
N ASN A 60 -16.39 11.98 -13.00
CA ASN A 60 -17.18 11.14 -12.08
C ASN A 60 -16.42 9.98 -11.41
N PRO A 61 -15.33 10.27 -10.69
CA PRO A 61 -14.53 9.24 -10.05
C PRO A 61 -15.27 8.66 -8.85
N LYS A 62 -15.08 7.35 -8.60
CA LYS A 62 -15.58 6.73 -7.38
C LYS A 62 -14.85 7.32 -6.16
N PRO A 63 -15.55 7.77 -5.10
CA PRO A 63 -14.91 8.36 -3.92
C PRO A 63 -13.83 7.49 -3.27
N VAL A 64 -13.99 6.17 -3.35
CA VAL A 64 -13.02 5.19 -2.86
C VAL A 64 -11.63 5.34 -3.48
N LEU A 65 -11.53 5.89 -4.69
CA LEU A 65 -10.25 6.15 -5.37
C LEU A 65 -9.48 7.32 -4.76
N GLY A 66 -10.11 8.13 -3.91
CA GLY A 66 -9.51 9.32 -3.33
C GLY A 66 -8.53 9.10 -2.19
N THR A 67 -8.33 7.85 -1.76
CA THR A 67 -7.53 7.50 -0.60
C THR A 67 -6.27 6.72 -0.97
N THR A 68 -5.15 7.04 -0.32
CA THR A 68 -3.89 6.31 -0.49
C THR A 68 -3.97 4.89 0.08
N PHE A 69 -4.83 4.65 1.07
CA PHE A 69 -5.01 3.35 1.72
C PHE A 69 -5.64 2.29 0.81
N LEU A 70 -6.31 2.69 -0.28
CA LEU A 70 -6.93 1.74 -1.21
C LEU A 70 -5.88 0.82 -1.85
N ALA A 71 -4.64 1.29 -2.04
CA ALA A 71 -3.55 0.45 -2.54
C ALA A 71 -3.32 -0.80 -1.68
N SER A 72 -3.48 -0.69 -0.35
CA SER A 72 -3.32 -1.81 0.59
C SER A 72 -4.54 -2.69 0.75
N CYS A 73 -5.65 -2.37 0.09
CA CYS A 73 -6.87 -3.18 0.09
C CYS A 73 -7.11 -3.85 -1.27
N PHE A 74 -6.28 -3.56 -2.27
CA PHE A 74 -6.46 -4.07 -3.60
C PHE A 74 -5.96 -5.51 -3.68
N ALA A 75 -6.82 -6.43 -4.13
CA ALA A 75 -6.42 -7.81 -4.38
C ALA A 75 -5.39 -7.86 -5.54
N HIS A 76 -4.39 -8.71 -5.44
CA HIS A 76 -3.41 -8.91 -6.50
C HIS A 76 -4.07 -9.34 -7.82
N ALA A 77 -5.10 -10.19 -7.73
CA ALA A 77 -5.89 -10.57 -8.90
C ALA A 77 -6.63 -9.37 -9.52
N ALA A 78 -7.18 -8.47 -8.70
CA ALA A 78 -7.90 -7.28 -9.15
C ALA A 78 -6.98 -6.27 -9.86
N ILE A 79 -5.75 -6.14 -9.38
CA ILE A 79 -4.67 -5.34 -9.98
C ILE A 79 -4.37 -5.77 -11.42
N ASN A 80 -4.22 -7.07 -11.65
CA ASN A 80 -3.89 -7.60 -12.96
C ASN A 80 -5.03 -7.41 -13.97
N LEU A 81 -6.28 -7.41 -13.49
CA LEU A 81 -7.46 -7.20 -14.34
C LEU A 81 -7.63 -5.73 -14.76
N ASN A 82 -7.03 -4.78 -14.05
CA ASN A 82 -7.22 -3.36 -14.35
C ASN A 82 -5.93 -2.54 -14.15
N ARG A 83 -4.95 -2.70 -15.07
CA ARG A 83 -3.69 -1.93 -15.05
C ARG A 83 -3.89 -0.42 -14.92
N ARG A 84 -4.96 0.12 -15.51
CA ARG A 84 -5.30 1.55 -15.44
C ARG A 84 -5.60 2.03 -14.02
N VAL A 85 -5.96 1.14 -13.09
CA VAL A 85 -6.18 1.53 -11.68
C VAL A 85 -4.89 1.94 -10.99
N HIS A 86 -3.74 1.34 -11.38
CA HIS A 86 -2.43 1.69 -10.80
C HIS A 86 -2.10 3.16 -11.04
N SER A 87 -2.29 3.63 -12.28
CA SER A 87 -2.03 5.03 -12.62
C SER A 87 -2.87 6.01 -11.77
N VAL A 88 -4.13 5.67 -11.49
CA VAL A 88 -5.02 6.50 -10.67
C VAL A 88 -4.56 6.50 -9.22
N LEU A 89 -4.27 5.32 -8.66
CA LEU A 89 -3.82 5.20 -7.28
C LEU A 89 -2.47 5.89 -7.06
N LEU A 90 -1.54 5.77 -8.01
CA LEU A 90 -0.26 6.48 -7.95
C LEU A 90 -0.50 8.00 -8.03
N SER A 91 -1.37 8.47 -8.92
CA SER A 91 -1.73 9.89 -9.02
C SER A 91 -2.29 10.44 -7.70
N VAL A 92 -3.09 9.65 -6.98
CA VAL A 92 -3.63 10.01 -5.66
C VAL A 92 -2.51 10.20 -4.64
N HIS A 93 -1.48 9.35 -4.66
CA HIS A 93 -0.31 9.51 -3.80
C HIS A 93 0.47 10.80 -4.16
N VAL A 94 0.67 11.08 -5.46
CA VAL A 94 1.38 12.30 -5.91
C VAL A 94 0.62 13.56 -5.50
N LEU A 95 -0.69 13.58 -5.75
CA LEU A 95 -1.54 14.72 -5.39
C LEU A 95 -1.58 14.94 -3.88
N SER A 96 -1.65 13.85 -3.10
CA SER A 96 -1.64 13.93 -1.64
C SER A 96 -0.31 14.46 -1.12
N ASP A 97 0.82 13.96 -1.64
CA ASP A 97 2.16 14.42 -1.27
C ASP A 97 2.33 15.92 -1.56
N ARG A 98 1.93 16.37 -2.75
CA ARG A 98 2.01 17.78 -3.15
C ARG A 98 1.23 18.69 -2.23
N ILE A 99 0.08 18.25 -1.71
CA ILE A 99 -0.76 19.03 -0.81
C ILE A 99 -0.17 19.06 0.60
N ILE A 100 0.25 17.90 1.12
CA ILE A 100 0.82 17.76 2.46
C ILE A 100 2.12 18.56 2.57
N HIS A 101 3.00 18.46 1.58
CA HIS A 101 4.32 19.10 1.58
C HIS A 101 4.33 20.49 0.93
N ARG A 102 3.17 21.05 0.56
CA ARG A 102 3.07 22.36 -0.13
C ARG A 102 3.80 23.49 0.61
N LYS A 103 3.74 23.51 1.95
CA LYS A 103 4.34 24.59 2.75
C LYS A 103 5.85 24.51 2.85
N THR A 104 6.41 23.30 2.83
CA THR A 104 7.85 23.07 3.01
C THR A 104 8.59 22.94 1.68
N ALA A 105 7.86 22.74 0.57
CA ALA A 105 8.41 22.41 -0.75
C ALA A 105 9.34 21.18 -0.75
N LYS A 106 9.20 20.31 0.25
CA LYS A 106 9.95 19.05 0.39
C LYS A 106 9.08 17.89 -0.06
N TYR A 107 8.96 17.73 -1.38
CA TYR A 107 8.17 16.65 -1.98
C TYR A 107 8.93 15.32 -1.91
N THR A 108 8.18 14.22 -1.87
CA THR A 108 8.75 12.88 -1.98
C THR A 108 9.25 12.69 -3.41
N GLU A 109 10.47 12.15 -3.59
CA GLU A 109 10.97 11.81 -4.91
C GLU A 109 10.06 10.78 -5.60
N PHE A 110 9.90 10.89 -6.93
CA PHE A 110 8.96 10.03 -7.65
C PHE A 110 9.26 8.54 -7.47
N ASN A 111 10.53 8.16 -7.50
CA ASN A 111 10.96 6.77 -7.30
C ASN A 111 10.60 6.25 -5.91
N ASP A 112 10.81 7.05 -4.86
CA ASP A 112 10.40 6.71 -3.50
C ASP A 112 8.89 6.58 -3.39
N MET A 113 8.16 7.45 -4.07
CA MET A 113 6.70 7.39 -4.11
C MET A 113 6.18 6.11 -4.79
N VAL A 114 6.83 5.68 -5.88
CA VAL A 114 6.56 4.39 -6.53
C VAL A 114 6.88 3.25 -5.56
N ASN A 115 8.00 3.31 -4.85
CA ASN A 115 8.38 2.29 -3.87
C ASN A 115 7.36 2.17 -2.73
N TYR A 116 6.89 3.29 -2.17
CA TYR A 116 5.84 3.30 -1.15
C TYR A 116 4.52 2.75 -1.68
N TYR A 117 4.15 3.13 -2.90
CA TYR A 117 2.97 2.60 -3.56
C TYR A 117 3.04 1.08 -3.77
N LEU A 118 4.17 0.57 -4.27
CA LEU A 118 4.39 -0.86 -4.46
C LEU A 118 4.40 -1.63 -3.13
N ALA A 119 4.97 -1.04 -2.08
CA ALA A 119 4.92 -1.61 -0.73
C ALA A 119 3.48 -1.70 -0.21
N ALA A 120 2.67 -0.66 -0.44
CA ALA A 120 1.26 -0.66 -0.09
C ALA A 120 0.48 -1.75 -0.86
N VAL A 121 0.71 -1.87 -2.17
CA VAL A 121 0.09 -2.90 -3.05
C VAL A 121 0.48 -4.32 -2.64
N ARG A 122 1.72 -4.53 -2.21
CA ARG A 122 2.24 -5.84 -1.76
C ARG A 122 1.99 -6.10 -0.28
N SER A 123 1.22 -5.25 0.38
CA SER A 123 0.96 -5.37 1.81
C SER A 123 0.02 -6.53 2.10
N ASN A 124 0.42 -7.38 3.04
CA ASN A 124 -0.42 -8.48 3.55
C ASN A 124 -1.32 -8.04 4.71
N ALA A 125 -1.57 -6.73 4.87
CA ALA A 125 -2.41 -6.18 5.94
C ALA A 125 -3.85 -6.71 5.86
N LEU A 126 -4.35 -6.98 4.65
CA LEU A 126 -5.56 -7.77 4.43
C LEU A 126 -5.20 -9.09 3.76
N ARG A 127 -5.94 -10.14 4.13
CA ARG A 127 -5.91 -11.40 3.39
C ARG A 127 -6.54 -11.21 2.01
N GLU A 128 -6.00 -11.90 1.00
CA GLU A 128 -6.43 -11.78 -0.41
C GLU A 128 -7.94 -12.03 -0.60
N ASP A 129 -8.52 -13.02 0.09
CA ASP A 129 -9.96 -13.31 0.03
C ASP A 129 -10.81 -12.13 0.52
N LYS A 130 -10.35 -11.43 1.56
CA LYS A 130 -10.99 -10.23 2.07
C LYS A 130 -10.75 -9.03 1.16
N SER A 131 -9.57 -8.89 0.58
CA SER A 131 -9.30 -7.84 -0.41
C SER A 131 -10.23 -7.95 -1.62
N LEU A 132 -10.50 -9.17 -2.11
CA LEU A 132 -11.46 -9.42 -3.19
C LEU A 132 -12.90 -9.05 -2.80
N GLU A 133 -13.33 -9.46 -1.60
CA GLU A 133 -14.64 -9.12 -1.05
C GLU A 133 -14.84 -7.60 -1.00
N TRP A 134 -13.87 -6.86 -0.48
CA TRP A 134 -13.92 -5.40 -0.39
C TRP A 134 -13.85 -4.73 -1.76
N CYS A 135 -12.98 -5.19 -2.66
CA CYS A 135 -12.88 -4.64 -4.02
C CYS A 135 -14.20 -4.82 -4.79
N SER A 136 -14.86 -5.98 -4.65
CA SER A 136 -16.18 -6.23 -5.22
C SER A 136 -17.23 -5.29 -4.61
N LYS A 137 -17.26 -5.18 -3.28
CA LYS A 137 -18.18 -4.27 -2.56
C LYS A 137 -18.02 -2.81 -2.98
N TRP A 138 -16.81 -2.35 -3.25
CA TRP A 138 -16.55 -0.99 -3.74
C TRP A 138 -16.79 -0.83 -5.25
N GLY A 139 -17.17 -1.90 -5.94
CA GLY A 139 -17.36 -1.97 -7.38
C GLY A 139 -16.09 -1.72 -8.18
N LEU A 140 -14.92 -2.07 -7.63
CA LEU A 140 -13.63 -1.92 -8.31
C LEU A 140 -13.32 -3.10 -9.24
N ILE A 141 -13.95 -4.24 -8.97
CA ILE A 141 -13.94 -5.43 -9.81
C ILE A 141 -15.37 -5.92 -9.99
N GLU A 142 -15.62 -6.52 -11.15
CA GLU A 142 -16.83 -7.30 -11.41
C GLU A 142 -16.44 -8.77 -11.31
N LEU A 143 -17.11 -9.50 -10.43
CA LEU A 143 -16.90 -10.94 -10.30
C LEU A 143 -17.80 -11.65 -11.32
N PRO A 144 -17.26 -12.42 -12.27
CA PRO A 144 -18.07 -13.14 -13.23
C PRO A 144 -18.99 -14.12 -12.49
N GLY A 145 -20.30 -13.94 -12.62
CA GLY A 145 -21.32 -14.78 -11.95
C GLY A 145 -21.63 -14.39 -10.50
N GLY A 146 -21.07 -13.29 -9.97
CA GLY A 146 -21.37 -12.78 -8.62
C GLY A 146 -20.77 -13.58 -7.46
N GLU A 147 -20.13 -14.72 -7.73
CA GLU A 147 -19.46 -15.53 -6.72
C GLU A 147 -17.99 -15.11 -6.55
N LEU A 148 -17.53 -15.03 -5.29
CA LEU A 148 -16.12 -14.83 -4.98
C LEU A 148 -15.34 -16.06 -5.44
N PRO A 149 -14.30 -15.92 -6.29
CA PRO A 149 -13.46 -17.05 -6.65
C PRO A 149 -12.92 -17.66 -5.36
N ARG A 150 -13.11 -18.97 -5.17
CA ARG A 150 -12.48 -19.70 -4.06
C ARG A 150 -10.97 -19.67 -4.29
N VAL A 151 -10.31 -18.61 -3.83
CA VAL A 151 -8.86 -18.49 -3.90
C VAL A 151 -8.30 -19.56 -2.97
N LYS A 152 -7.82 -20.66 -3.55
CA LYS A 152 -6.93 -21.58 -2.83
C LYS A 152 -5.73 -20.73 -2.42
N ALA A 153 -5.49 -20.61 -1.11
CA ALA A 153 -4.37 -19.86 -0.55
C ALA A 153 -3.08 -20.28 -1.25
N THR A 154 -2.68 -19.51 -2.24
CA THR A 154 -1.49 -19.77 -3.05
C THR A 154 -0.48 -18.74 -2.61
N SER A 155 0.67 -19.24 -2.19
CA SER A 155 1.82 -18.49 -1.70
C SER A 155 2.17 -17.34 -2.66
N ALA A 156 2.38 -16.16 -2.07
CA ALA A 156 2.78 -14.89 -2.68
C ALA A 156 3.25 -14.98 -4.14
N GLN A 157 2.34 -14.74 -5.08
CA GLN A 157 2.65 -14.68 -6.49
C GLN A 157 3.42 -13.38 -6.77
N LYS A 158 4.62 -13.48 -7.36
CA LYS A 158 5.47 -12.34 -7.72
C LYS A 158 4.73 -11.46 -8.75
N VAL A 159 4.23 -10.29 -8.33
CA VAL A 159 3.61 -9.32 -9.23
C VAL A 159 4.71 -8.60 -10.02
N ASN A 160 4.83 -8.95 -11.31
CA ASN A 160 5.65 -8.22 -12.28
C ASN A 160 4.83 -7.06 -12.84
N ILE A 161 5.02 -5.87 -12.27
CA ILE A 161 4.55 -4.62 -12.88
C ILE A 161 5.67 -4.17 -13.82
N GLY A 162 5.49 -4.39 -15.13
CA GLY A 162 6.41 -3.84 -16.12
C GLY A 162 6.39 -2.31 -16.01
N MET A 163 7.55 -1.70 -15.76
CA MET A 163 7.68 -0.23 -15.64
C MET A 163 7.47 0.50 -16.98
N ALA A 164 7.36 -0.22 -18.10
CA ALA A 164 7.20 0.34 -19.44
C ALA A 164 5.85 1.06 -19.68
N ASP A 165 4.85 0.88 -18.81
CA ASP A 165 3.51 1.46 -18.99
C ASP A 165 3.35 2.86 -18.34
N PHE A 166 4.42 3.44 -17.77
CA PHE A 166 4.41 4.77 -17.12
C PHE A 166 5.14 5.84 -17.95
N GLU A 167 4.83 5.96 -19.23
CA GLU A 167 5.10 7.19 -19.97
C GLU A 167 3.91 8.15 -19.77
N LEU A 168 4.16 9.24 -19.05
CA LEU A 168 3.21 10.34 -18.80
C LEU A 168 3.28 11.37 -19.94
#